data_AF-A0A7C0XJW7-F1
#
_entry.id   AF-A0A7C0XJW7-F1
#
_cell.length_a   1.000
_cell.length_b   1.000
_cell.length_c   1.000
_cell.angle_alpha   90.00
_cell.angle_beta   90.00
_cell.angle_gamma   90.00
#
_symmetry.space_group_name_H-M   'P 1'
#
loop_
_entity.id
_entity.type
_entity.pdbx_description
1 polymer ?
#
loop_
_entity_poly.entity_id
_entity_poly.type
_entity_poly.pdbx_seq_one_letter_code
_entity_poly.pdbx_strand_id
1 'polypeptide(L)'
;LLSMKILLGGSLEKEVKRDESVGAVPIACPLLVGPGAITATILLLETEGILVTVLAAGANFAIIFLTMRNIDRVYRILGRTGTEVIAKVMALLLAAIAVEFISDGIKAWISRL
;
A
#
# COMPACT_ATOMS: atom_id res chain seq x y z
N LEU A 1 9.63 -21.84 -41.17
CA LEU A 1 10.00 -22.46 -39.87
C LEU A 1 9.13 -21.95 -38.72
N LEU A 2 8.96 -20.62 -38.54
CA LEU A 2 8.04 -20.06 -37.53
C LEU A 2 6.58 -20.53 -37.69
N SER A 3 6.05 -20.57 -38.90
CA SER A 3 4.65 -20.96 -39.18
C SER A 3 4.35 -22.44 -38.88
N MET A 4 5.36 -23.31 -38.92
CA MET A 4 5.20 -24.74 -38.65
C MET A 4 5.07 -25.03 -37.15
N LYS A 5 5.69 -24.21 -36.29
CA LYS A 5 5.65 -24.34 -34.81
C LYS A 5 4.31 -23.91 -34.21
N ILE A 6 3.57 -23.04 -34.89
CA ILE A 6 2.25 -22.53 -34.45
C ILE A 6 1.13 -23.53 -34.75
N LEU A 7 1.24 -24.31 -35.84
CA LEU A 7 0.21 -25.27 -36.26
C LEU A 7 0.30 -26.63 -35.55
N LEU A 8 1.47 -27.02 -35.05
CA LEU A 8 1.71 -28.33 -34.42
C LEU A 8 1.50 -28.34 -32.88
N GLY A 9 0.76 -27.37 -32.33
CA GLY A 9 0.50 -27.30 -30.89
C GLY A 9 1.60 -26.61 -30.09
N GLY A 10 2.38 -25.74 -30.71
CA GLY A 10 3.15 -24.74 -29.98
C GLY A 10 2.20 -23.70 -29.44
N SER A 11 1.58 -23.97 -28.30
CA SER A 11 1.04 -22.94 -27.44
C SER A 11 2.12 -21.88 -27.34
N LEU A 12 1.90 -20.76 -28.03
CA LEU A 12 2.41 -19.48 -27.59
C LEU A 12 1.63 -19.24 -26.29
N GLU A 13 1.99 -19.99 -25.26
CA GLU A 13 1.88 -19.56 -23.90
C GLU A 13 2.74 -18.30 -23.91
N LYS A 14 2.12 -17.18 -24.29
CA LYS A 14 2.29 -15.98 -23.51
C LYS A 14 2.11 -16.51 -22.10
N GLU A 15 3.24 -16.85 -21.46
CA GLU A 15 3.42 -16.60 -20.06
C GLU A 15 2.93 -15.16 -19.93
N VAL A 16 1.65 -15.03 -19.59
CA VAL A 16 1.15 -13.88 -18.90
C VAL A 16 2.04 -13.90 -17.67
N LYS A 17 3.19 -13.22 -17.75
CA LYS A 17 3.83 -12.63 -16.60
C LYS A 17 2.64 -11.97 -15.93
N ARG A 18 2.12 -12.63 -14.90
CA ARG A 18 1.19 -12.01 -13.98
C ARG A 18 1.99 -10.82 -13.52
N ASP A 19 1.70 -9.67 -14.08
CA ASP A 19 2.29 -8.42 -13.65
C ASP A 19 1.81 -8.29 -12.20
N GLU A 20 2.61 -8.82 -11.27
CA GLU A 20 2.45 -8.64 -9.82
C GLU A 20 2.43 -7.14 -9.46
N SER A 21 2.79 -6.28 -10.44
CA SER A 21 2.72 -4.84 -10.39
C SER A 21 1.33 -4.23 -10.63
N VAL A 22 0.33 -4.94 -11.15
CA VAL A 22 -1.00 -4.33 -11.44
C VAL A 22 -1.72 -3.89 -10.16
N GLY A 23 -1.47 -4.57 -9.04
CA GLY A 23 -1.98 -4.16 -7.72
C GLY A 23 -1.11 -3.10 -7.02
N ALA A 24 0.16 -2.94 -7.42
CA ALA A 24 1.10 -2.08 -6.71
C ALA A 24 0.71 -0.59 -6.79
N VAL A 25 0.28 -0.11 -7.96
CA VAL A 25 0.01 1.32 -8.17
C VAL A 25 -1.25 1.82 -7.44
N PRO A 26 -2.43 1.17 -7.54
CA PRO A 26 -3.62 1.66 -6.85
C PRO A 26 -3.61 1.38 -5.34
N ILE A 27 -2.80 0.43 -4.84
CA ILE A 27 -2.73 0.11 -3.41
C ILE A 27 -1.60 0.86 -2.69
N ALA A 28 -0.51 1.22 -3.38
CA ALA A 28 0.57 2.00 -2.79
C ALA A 28 0.14 3.41 -2.39
N CYS A 29 -0.72 4.07 -3.19
CA CYS A 29 -1.18 5.42 -2.89
C CYS A 29 -2.06 5.46 -1.60
N PRO A 30 -3.05 4.56 -1.43
CA PRO A 30 -3.74 4.38 -0.16
C PRO A 30 -2.83 3.98 0.99
N LEU A 31 -1.76 3.21 0.76
CA LEU A 31 -0.80 2.88 1.82
C LEU A 31 0.01 4.10 2.28
N LEU A 32 0.40 4.97 1.35
CA LEU A 32 1.15 6.20 1.65
C LEU A 32 0.29 7.24 2.39
N VAL A 33 -0.97 7.39 2.00
CA VAL A 33 -1.95 8.27 2.67
C VAL A 33 -3.04 7.39 3.30
N GLY A 34 -2.62 6.51 4.20
CA GLY A 34 -3.51 5.54 4.82
C GLY A 34 -4.52 6.16 5.79
N PRO A 35 -5.58 5.40 6.15
CA PRO A 35 -6.56 5.82 7.15
C PRO A 35 -5.90 6.20 8.48
N GLY A 36 -4.79 5.55 8.87
CA GLY A 36 -4.04 5.93 10.07
C GLY A 36 -3.41 7.33 10.00
N ALA A 37 -2.88 7.73 8.83
CA ALA A 37 -2.36 9.08 8.63
C ALA A 37 -3.48 10.13 8.68
N ILE A 38 -4.66 9.80 8.15
CA ILE A 38 -5.85 10.66 8.20
C ILE A 38 -6.30 10.84 9.66
N THR A 39 -6.49 9.76 10.39
CA THR A 39 -6.92 9.80 11.81
C THR A 39 -5.91 10.55 12.67
N ALA A 40 -4.61 10.30 12.49
CA ALA A 40 -3.57 11.02 13.24
C ALA A 40 -3.59 12.53 12.96
N THR A 41 -3.81 12.92 11.70
CA THR A 41 -3.91 14.34 11.33
C THR A 41 -5.15 14.99 11.92
N ILE A 42 -6.30 14.31 11.91
CA ILE A 42 -7.55 14.80 12.53
C ILE A 42 -7.36 14.98 14.03
N LEU A 43 -6.80 13.96 14.71
CA LEU A 43 -6.54 14.02 16.15
C LEU A 43 -5.59 15.18 16.48
N LEU A 44 -4.52 15.35 15.70
CA LEU A 44 -3.54 16.41 15.92
C LEU A 44 -4.15 17.81 15.69
N LEU A 45 -5.08 17.94 14.75
CA LEU A 45 -5.85 19.17 14.55
C LEU A 45 -6.71 19.49 15.78
N GLU A 46 -7.34 18.48 16.38
CA GLU A 46 -8.17 18.65 17.58
C GLU A 46 -7.35 18.96 18.83
N THR A 47 -6.17 18.35 19.01
CA THR A 47 -5.38 18.47 20.24
C THR A 47 -4.37 19.61 20.24
N GLU A 48 -3.66 19.83 19.12
CA GLU A 48 -2.52 20.76 19.03
C GLU A 48 -2.80 21.99 18.14
N GLY A 49 -3.94 21.99 17.45
CA GLY A 49 -4.36 23.08 16.58
C GLY A 49 -3.67 23.08 15.20
N ILE A 50 -4.06 24.06 14.38
CA ILE A 50 -3.77 24.04 12.93
C ILE A 50 -2.29 24.24 12.60
N LEU A 51 -1.58 25.11 13.34
CA LEU A 51 -0.19 25.46 13.04
C LEU A 51 0.74 24.26 13.23
N VAL A 52 0.58 23.54 14.35
CA VAL A 52 1.37 22.34 14.67
C VAL A 52 1.04 21.22 13.69
N THR A 53 -0.23 21.04 13.34
CA THR A 53 -0.64 20.01 12.38
C THR A 53 -0.05 20.24 11.00
N VAL A 54 -0.07 21.47 10.48
CA VAL A 54 0.49 21.77 9.15
C VAL A 54 2.00 21.53 9.12
N LEU A 55 2.71 21.89 10.20
CA LEU A 55 4.14 21.61 10.32
C LEU A 55 4.43 20.10 10.37
N ALA A 56 3.65 19.32 11.14
CA ALA A 56 3.80 17.87 11.22
C ALA A 56 3.49 17.19 9.88
N ALA A 57 2.43 17.60 9.19
CA ALA A 57 2.08 17.11 7.86
C ALA A 57 3.19 17.44 6.84
N GLY A 58 3.71 18.67 6.86
CA GLY A 58 4.83 19.09 6.02
C GLY A 58 6.09 18.25 6.27
N ALA A 59 6.42 17.98 7.54
CA ALA A 59 7.52 17.09 7.90
C ALA A 59 7.32 15.67 7.39
N ASN A 60 6.11 15.11 7.52
CA ASN A 60 5.78 13.79 7.00
C ASN A 60 5.95 13.71 5.48
N PHE A 61 5.44 14.70 4.73
CA PHE A 61 5.65 14.77 3.28
C PHE A 61 7.13 14.88 2.90
N ALA A 62 7.92 15.64 3.65
CA ALA A 62 9.36 15.74 3.43
C ALA A 62 10.07 14.38 3.62
N ILE A 63 9.69 13.61 4.64
CA ILE A 63 10.22 12.27 4.88
C ILE A 63 9.85 11.31 3.74
N ILE A 64 8.58 11.33 3.30
CA ILE A 64 8.10 10.53 2.17
C ILE A 64 8.90 10.88 0.91
N PHE A 65 9.05 12.18 0.62
CA PHE A 65 9.78 12.65 -0.55
C PHE A 65 11.25 12.21 -0.52
N LEU A 66 11.92 12.33 0.63
CA LEU A 66 13.31 11.89 0.78
C LEU A 66 13.44 10.37 0.61
N THR A 67 12.49 9.60 1.15
CA THR A 67 12.46 8.14 1.01
C THR A 67 12.25 7.73 -0.45
N MET A 68 11.31 8.36 -1.15
CA MET A 68 11.08 8.13 -2.58
C MET A 68 12.30 8.51 -3.42
N ARG A 69 12.96 9.63 -3.11
CA ARG A 69 14.18 10.05 -3.80
C ARG A 69 15.33 9.05 -3.62
N ASN A 70 15.37 8.34 -2.50
CA ASN A 70 16.38 7.34 -2.19
C ASN A 70 15.87 5.90 -2.35
N ILE A 71 14.80 5.69 -3.10
CA ILE A 71 14.14 4.38 -3.23
C ILE A 71 15.09 3.28 -3.74
N ASP A 72 16.02 3.61 -4.64
CA ASP A 72 17.01 2.64 -5.14
C ASP A 72 17.92 2.10 -4.04
N ARG A 73 18.25 2.95 -3.04
CA ARG A 73 19.06 2.55 -1.89
C ARG A 73 18.24 1.68 -0.95
N VAL A 74 16.96 2.04 -0.72
CA VAL A 74 16.03 1.23 0.08
C VAL A 74 15.83 -0.14 -0.55
N TYR A 75 15.59 -0.19 -1.87
CA TYR A 75 15.42 -1.44 -2.61
C TYR A 75 16.67 -2.31 -2.58
N ARG A 76 17.87 -1.72 -2.61
CA ARG A 76 19.13 -2.46 -2.50
C ARG A 76 19.33 -3.10 -1.12
N ILE A 77 18.84 -2.45 -0.06
CA ILE A 77 18.90 -2.98 1.31
C ILE A 77 17.89 -4.12 1.51
N LEU A 78 16.66 -3.95 1.02
CA LEU A 78 15.60 -4.96 1.12
C LEU A 78 15.83 -6.17 0.18
N GLY A 79 16.40 -5.91 -1.00
CA GLY A 79 16.47 -6.88 -2.08
C GLY A 79 15.10 -7.35 -2.58
N ARG A 80 15.11 -8.34 -3.47
CA ARG A 80 13.89 -8.89 -4.07
C ARG A 80 12.99 -9.59 -3.04
N THR A 81 13.58 -10.45 -2.22
CA THR A 81 12.86 -11.22 -1.20
C THR A 81 12.27 -10.33 -0.12
N GLY A 82 13.03 -9.33 0.37
CA GLY A 82 12.54 -8.42 1.42
C GLY A 82 11.36 -7.58 0.95
N THR A 83 11.39 -7.11 -0.31
CA THR A 83 10.28 -6.35 -0.90
C THR A 83 9.01 -7.21 -0.99
N GLU A 84 9.13 -8.49 -1.38
CA GLU A 84 7.99 -9.40 -1.46
C GLU A 84 7.40 -9.73 -0.07
N VAL A 85 8.25 -9.95 0.93
CA VAL A 85 7.81 -10.19 2.31
C VAL A 85 7.08 -8.97 2.87
N ILE A 86 7.62 -7.76 2.67
CA ILE A 86 6.99 -6.53 3.14
C ILE A 86 5.62 -6.33 2.46
N ALA A 87 5.51 -6.59 1.16
CA ALA A 87 4.22 -6.51 0.47
C ALA A 87 3.18 -7.46 1.10
N LYS A 88 3.57 -8.69 1.43
CA LYS A 88 2.69 -9.66 2.11
C LYS A 88 2.29 -9.19 3.51
N VAL A 89 3.25 -8.68 4.29
CA VAL A 89 2.97 -8.15 5.63
C VAL A 89 2.02 -6.96 5.56
N MET A 90 2.22 -6.02 4.64
CA MET A 90 1.33 -4.88 4.45
C MET A 90 -0.08 -5.33 4.05
N ALA A 91 -0.21 -6.32 3.16
CA ALA A 91 -1.50 -6.90 2.80
C ALA A 91 -2.21 -7.54 4.01
N LEU A 92 -1.48 -8.25 4.87
CA LEU A 92 -2.02 -8.83 6.11
C LEU A 92 -2.45 -7.75 7.11
N LEU A 93 -1.66 -6.68 7.28
CA LEU A 93 -2.00 -5.55 8.13
C LEU A 93 -3.25 -4.83 7.63
N LEU A 94 -3.35 -4.58 6.32
CA LEU A 94 -4.54 -3.99 5.71
C LEU A 94 -5.79 -4.84 5.94
N ALA A 95 -5.68 -6.16 5.81
CA ALA A 95 -6.78 -7.07 6.10
C ALA A 95 -7.21 -6.99 7.58
N ALA A 96 -6.24 -6.92 8.51
CA ALA A 96 -6.53 -6.77 9.93
C ALA A 96 -7.26 -5.46 10.23
N ILE A 97 -6.78 -4.33 9.70
CA ILE A 97 -7.41 -3.01 9.86
C ILE A 97 -8.83 -3.01 9.26
N ALA A 98 -9.03 -3.66 8.12
CA ALA A 98 -10.35 -3.78 7.51
C ALA A 98 -11.33 -4.56 8.43
N VAL A 99 -10.88 -5.67 9.03
CA VAL A 99 -11.69 -6.45 9.97
C VAL A 99 -12.00 -5.65 11.24
N GLU A 100 -11.04 -4.87 11.74
CA GLU A 100 -11.22 -3.97 12.88
C GLU A 100 -12.33 -2.94 12.62
N PHE A 101 -12.27 -2.24 11.48
CA PHE A 101 -13.30 -1.29 11.09
C PHE A 101 -14.70 -1.92 10.92
N ILE A 102 -14.77 -3.13 10.35
CA ILE A 102 -16.04 -3.87 10.25
C ILE A 102 -16.55 -4.22 11.65
N SER A 103 -15.68 -4.71 12.53
CA SER A 103 -16.04 -5.07 13.91
C SER A 103 -16.58 -3.88 14.69
N ASP A 104 -15.91 -2.74 14.61
CA ASP A 104 -16.33 -1.52 15.31
C ASP A 104 -17.62 -0.95 14.73
N GLY A 105 -17.80 -1.02 13.40
CA GLY A 105 -19.06 -0.67 12.75
C GLY A 105 -20.23 -1.52 13.25
N ILE A 106 -20.05 -2.84 13.39
CA ILE A 106 -21.08 -3.76 13.90
C ILE A 106 -21.40 -3.46 15.37
N LYS A 107 -20.39 -3.28 16.24
CA LYS A 107 -20.60 -2.94 17.65
C LYS A 107 -21.39 -1.64 17.80
N ALA A 108 -21.02 -0.62 17.03
CA ALA A 108 -21.70 0.68 17.05
C ALA A 108 -23.15 0.59 16.55
N TRP A 109 -23.43 -0.28 15.58
CA TRP A 109 -24.79 -0.53 15.10
C TRP A 109 -25.64 -1.20 16.18
N ILE A 110 -25.13 -2.24 16.84
CA ILE A 110 -25.85 -2.96 17.91
C ILE A 110 -26.10 -2.05 19.11
N SER A 111 -25.13 -1.22 19.52
CA SER A 111 -25.31 -0.30 20.66
C SER A 111 -26.34 0.81 20.43
N ARG A 112 -26.74 1.04 19.18
CA ARG A 112 -27.75 2.05 18.81
C ARG A 112 -29.15 1.47 18.64
N LEU A 113 -29.30 0.14 18.68
CA LEU A 113 -30.58 -0.56 18.69
C LEU A 113 -31.11 -0.66 20.13
#